data_AF-A0A6B3FSJ4-F1
#
_entry.id   AF-A0A6B3FSJ4-F1
#
_cell.length_a   1.000
_cell.length_b   1.000
_cell.length_c   1.000
_cell.angle_alpha   90.00
_cell.angle_beta   90.00
_cell.angle_gamma   90.00
#
_symmetry.space_group_name_H-M   'P 1'
#
loop_
_entity.id
_entity.type
_entity.pdbx_description
1 polymer ?
#
loop_
_entity_poly.entity_id
_entity_poly.type
_entity_poly.pdbx_seq_one_letter_code
_entity_poly.pdbx_strand_id
1 'polypeptide(L)'
;SAHALFAKPLVTSPTSVLAVEVQPHTPHGVLWCDGRRTVELPAGARVEVRRGAVPVRLARLHQASFTDRLVAKFALPVSGWRGLPH
;
A
#
# COMPACT_ATOMS: atom_id res chain seq x y z
N SER A 1 5.70 14.28 1.12
CA SER A 1 4.33 14.38 1.65
C SER A 1 3.54 15.36 0.82
N ALA A 2 2.23 15.14 0.67
CA ALA A 2 1.37 16.09 -0.01
C ALA A 2 1.26 17.39 0.80
N HIS A 3 1.36 18.53 0.13
CA HIS A 3 1.10 19.83 0.73
C HIS A 3 -0.39 20.16 0.55
N ALA A 4 -1.23 19.68 1.47
CA ALA A 4 -2.68 19.87 1.45
C ALA A 4 -3.27 19.80 2.86
N LEU A 5 -4.40 20.47 3.09
CA LEU A 5 -5.14 20.40 4.37
C LEU A 5 -5.68 18.99 4.65
N PHE A 6 -6.00 18.24 3.60
CA PHE A 6 -6.34 16.83 3.70
C PHE A 6 -5.30 15.99 2.96
N ALA A 7 -4.49 15.26 3.73
CA ALA A 7 -3.46 14.36 3.23
C ALA A 7 -3.49 13.00 3.96
N LYS A 8 -4.67 12.61 4.48
CA LYS A 8 -4.85 11.37 5.23
C LYS A 8 -4.97 10.16 4.29
N PRO A 9 -4.55 8.95 4.70
CA PRO A 9 -4.79 7.73 3.94
C PRO A 9 -6.28 7.49 3.67
N LEU A 10 -6.59 6.95 2.49
CA LEU A 10 -7.93 6.50 2.10
C LEU A 10 -7.91 4.99 1.87
N VAL A 11 -8.97 4.30 2.29
CA VAL A 11 -9.19 2.87 2.05
C VAL A 11 -10.42 2.72 1.15
N THR A 12 -10.30 1.97 0.06
CA THR A 12 -11.33 1.86 -0.98
C THR A 12 -11.74 0.41 -1.22
N SER A 13 -12.86 0.21 -1.94
CA SER A 13 -13.31 -1.12 -2.36
C SER A 13 -12.30 -1.73 -3.35
N PRO A 14 -12.09 -3.06 -3.32
CA PRO A 14 -11.29 -3.76 -4.35
C PRO A 14 -11.82 -3.62 -5.78
N THR A 15 -13.06 -3.15 -5.97
CA THR A 15 -13.67 -2.90 -7.28
C THR A 15 -13.54 -1.46 -7.78
N SER A 16 -12.99 -0.55 -6.96
CA SER A 16 -12.77 0.84 -7.33
C SER A 16 -11.61 0.98 -8.34
N VAL A 17 -11.65 2.06 -9.12
CA VAL A 17 -10.53 2.53 -9.94
C VAL A 17 -10.01 3.83 -9.32
N LEU A 18 -8.71 3.88 -9.07
CA LEU A 18 -8.01 5.05 -8.55
C LEU A 18 -7.28 5.72 -9.71
N ALA A 19 -7.51 7.01 -9.93
CA ALA A 19 -6.83 7.77 -10.95
C ALA A 19 -5.94 8.86 -10.33
N VAL A 20 -4.74 9.01 -10.86
CA VAL A 20 -3.82 10.11 -10.53
C VAL A 20 -3.37 10.76 -11.83
N GLU A 21 -3.48 12.07 -11.90
CA GLU A 21 -3.07 12.86 -13.06
C GLU A 21 -1.84 13.70 -12.72
N VAL A 22 -0.85 13.67 -13.60
CA VAL A 22 0.30 14.56 -13.54
C VAL A 22 -0.13 15.88 -14.16
N GLN A 23 -0.04 16.97 -13.40
CA GLN A 23 -0.48 18.27 -13.89
C GLN A 23 0.28 18.69 -15.16
N PRO A 24 -0.37 19.41 -16.08
CA PRO A 24 0.33 20.08 -17.17
C PRO A 24 1.39 21.05 -16.61
N HIS A 25 2.48 21.24 -17.34
CA HIS A 25 3.54 22.18 -16.99
C HIS A 25 4.32 21.87 -15.70
N THR A 26 4.34 20.61 -15.25
CA THR A 26 5.25 20.13 -14.21
C THR A 26 6.39 19.30 -14.81
N PRO A 27 7.52 19.12 -14.10
CA PRO A 27 8.49 18.09 -14.43
C PRO A 27 7.82 16.70 -14.53
N HIS A 28 8.47 15.78 -15.24
CA HIS A 28 8.01 14.40 -15.34
C HIS A 28 8.00 13.71 -13.96
N GLY A 29 7.04 12.79 -13.78
CA GLY A 29 7.00 11.87 -12.65
C GLY A 29 7.56 10.49 -13.00
N VAL A 30 7.67 9.62 -12.00
CA VAL A 30 8.03 8.21 -12.20
C VAL A 30 7.09 7.33 -11.38
N LEU A 31 6.46 6.34 -12.05
CA LEU A 31 5.72 5.27 -11.39
C LEU A 31 6.67 4.10 -11.09
N TRP A 32 6.64 3.61 -9.86
CA TRP A 32 7.35 2.40 -9.44
C TRP A 32 6.37 1.30 -9.07
N CYS A 33 6.50 0.14 -9.71
CA CYS A 33 5.76 -1.07 -9.35
C CYS A 33 6.67 -2.01 -8.55
N ASP A 34 6.26 -2.29 -7.32
CA ASP A 34 6.94 -3.20 -6.37
C ASP A 34 8.42 -2.84 -6.11
N GLY A 35 8.78 -1.56 -6.24
CA GLY A 35 10.15 -1.07 -6.03
C GLY A 35 11.17 -1.50 -7.08
N ARG A 36 10.75 -2.10 -8.21
CA ARG A 36 11.67 -2.57 -9.26
C ARG A 36 11.35 -2.08 -10.67
N ARG A 37 10.09 -2.19 -11.10
CA ARG A 37 9.69 -1.83 -12.47
C ARG A 37 9.31 -0.36 -12.51
N THR A 38 9.89 0.40 -13.42
CA THR A 38 9.65 1.85 -13.54
C THR A 38 8.98 2.20 -14.85
N VAL A 39 8.17 3.26 -14.82
CA VAL A 39 7.57 3.89 -16.00
C VAL A 39 7.66 5.40 -15.82
N GLU A 40 8.23 6.10 -16.80
CA GLU A 40 8.22 7.56 -16.83
C GLU A 40 6.80 8.09 -17.08
N LEU A 41 6.42 9.12 -16.34
CA LEU A 41 5.13 9.79 -16.47
C LEU A 41 5.34 11.20 -17.00
N PRO A 42 5.10 11.47 -18.28
CA PRO A 42 5.19 12.84 -18.81
C PRO A 42 4.14 13.75 -18.18
N ALA A 43 4.32 15.07 -18.33
CA ALA A 43 3.30 16.05 -17.94
C ALA A 43 1.97 15.74 -18.65
N GLY A 44 0.85 15.83 -17.92
CA GLY A 44 -0.47 15.46 -18.43
C GLY A 44 -0.76 13.96 -18.45
N ALA A 45 0.17 13.10 -18.03
CA ALA A 45 -0.10 11.66 -17.94
C ALA A 45 -1.17 11.35 -16.89
N ARG A 46 -2.01 10.36 -17.19
CA ARG A 46 -3.01 9.81 -16.27
C ARG A 46 -2.68 8.34 -15.97
N VAL A 47 -2.61 8.02 -14.69
CA VAL A 47 -2.39 6.67 -14.18
C VAL A 47 -3.68 6.16 -13.56
N GLU A 48 -4.13 4.99 -14.00
CA GLU A 48 -5.28 4.30 -13.40
C GLU A 48 -4.84 2.99 -12.75
N VAL A 49 -5.18 2.84 -11.47
CA VAL A 49 -4.90 1.66 -10.67
C VAL A 49 -6.21 0.96 -10.35
N ARG A 50 -6.26 -0.33 -10.67
CA ARG A 50 -7.37 -1.24 -10.38
C ARG A 50 -6.85 -2.59 -9.93
N ARG A 51 -7.72 -3.41 -9.32
CA ARG A 51 -7.37 -4.80 -8.98
C ARG A 51 -6.96 -5.57 -10.25
N GLY A 52 -5.79 -6.21 -10.20
CA GLY A 52 -5.31 -7.08 -11.27
C GLY A 52 -6.15 -8.35 -11.41
N ALA A 53 -6.31 -8.83 -12.65
CA ALA A 53 -7.13 -10.02 -12.94
C ALA A 53 -6.51 -11.33 -12.43
N VAL A 54 -5.17 -11.40 -12.41
CA VAL A 54 -4.43 -12.59 -11.98
C VAL A 54 -3.88 -12.37 -10.57
N PRO A 55 -4.37 -13.07 -9.53
CA PRO A 55 -3.84 -12.94 -8.18
C PRO A 55 -2.47 -13.61 -8.05
N VAL A 56 -1.60 -13.02 -7.23
CA VAL A 56 -0.33 -13.66 -6.85
C VAL A 56 -0.63 -14.83 -5.91
N ARG A 57 -0.07 -16.01 -6.24
CA ARG A 57 -0.15 -17.19 -5.38
C ARG A 57 0.98 -17.14 -4.35
N LEU A 58 0.63 -17.18 -3.07
CA LEU A 58 1.60 -17.18 -1.97
C LEU A 58 1.54 -18.53 -1.25
N ALA A 59 2.65 -19.28 -1.30
CA ALA A 59 2.80 -20.50 -0.51
C ALA A 59 2.98 -20.14 0.98
N ARG A 60 2.22 -20.78 1.87
CA ARG A 60 2.32 -20.58 3.32
C ARG A 60 2.91 -21.83 3.98
N LEU A 61 4.16 -21.72 4.41
CA LEU A 61 4.89 -22.82 5.05
C LEU A 61 4.75 -22.83 6.58
N HIS A 62 4.55 -21.66 7.19
CA HIS A 62 4.41 -21.50 8.64
C HIS A 62 3.02 -20.95 8.98
N GLN A 63 2.34 -21.60 9.91
CA GLN A 63 1.02 -21.22 10.39
C GLN A 63 1.13 -20.22 11.55
N ALA A 64 1.48 -18.97 11.22
CA ALA A 64 1.30 -17.84 12.12
C ALA A 64 0.10 -17.00 11.65
N SER A 65 -0.63 -16.37 12.57
CA SER A 65 -1.64 -15.38 12.18
C SER A 65 -0.96 -14.15 11.54
N PHE A 66 -1.74 -13.31 10.83
CA PHE A 66 -1.18 -12.04 10.35
C PHE A 66 -0.77 -11.14 11.51
N THR A 67 -1.56 -11.12 12.59
CA THR A 67 -1.30 -10.36 13.80
C THR A 67 0.03 -10.74 14.45
N ASP A 68 0.30 -12.03 14.61
CA ASP A 68 1.57 -12.49 15.22
C ASP A 68 2.78 -12.07 14.36
N ARG A 69 2.65 -12.16 13.03
CA ARG A 69 3.70 -11.68 12.11
C ARG A 69 3.90 -10.17 12.21
N LEU A 70 2.82 -9.40 12.39
CA LEU A 70 2.89 -7.95 12.53
C LEU A 70 3.63 -7.57 13.83
N VAL A 71 3.28 -8.22 14.95
CA VAL A 71 3.94 -8.04 16.25
C VAL A 71 5.42 -8.34 16.15
N ALA A 72 5.78 -9.52 15.62
CA ALA A 72 7.17 -9.92 15.50
C ALA A 72 7.97 -9.00 14.56
N LYS A 73 7.39 -8.60 13.42
CA LYS A 73 8.08 -7.77 12.42
C LYS A 73 8.35 -6.34 12.91
N PHE A 74 7.42 -5.77 13.66
CA PHE A 74 7.48 -4.37 14.11
C PHE A 74 7.79 -4.22 15.60
N ALA A 75 8.08 -5.32 16.30
CA ALA A 75 8.30 -5.36 17.75
C ALA A 75 7.18 -4.64 18.53
N LEU A 76 5.91 -4.90 18.16
CA LEU A 76 4.78 -4.22 18.78
C LEU A 76 4.64 -4.62 20.26
N PRO A 77 4.33 -3.69 21.17
CA PRO A 77 4.14 -4.00 22.58
C PRO A 77 2.86 -4.84 22.78
N VAL A 78 3.01 -5.97 23.46
CA VAL A 78 1.90 -6.91 23.75
C VAL A 78 1.78 -7.31 25.22
N SER A 79 2.63 -6.75 26.09
CA SER A 79 2.55 -6.97 27.53
C SER A 79 1.18 -6.53 28.08
N GLY A 80 0.60 -7.33 28.98
CA GLY A 80 -0.70 -7.04 29.61
C GLY A 80 -1.95 -7.45 28.81
N TRP A 81 -1.81 -7.89 27.56
CA TRP A 81 -2.94 -8.24 26.67
C TRP A 81 -3.85 -9.38 27.16
N ARG A 82 -3.35 -10.32 27.98
CA ARG A 82 -4.17 -11.45 28.49
C ARG A 82 -4.36 -11.49 30.01
N GLY A 83 -3.91 -10.48 30.77
CA GLY A 83 -3.91 -10.53 32.24
C GLY A 83 -3.07 -11.68 32.81
N LEU A 84 -2.73 -11.63 34.09
CA LEU A 84 -2.17 -12.79 34.80
C LEU A 84 -3.31 -13.81 35.01
N PRO A 85 -3.08 -15.13 34.83
CA PRO A 85 -4.00 -16.10 35.41
C PRO A 85 -3.97 -15.91 36.94
N HIS A 86 -5.15 -15.79 37.54
CA HIS A 86 -5.30 -15.97 38.98
C HIS A 86 -4.83 -17.37 39.39
#